data_AF-A0A9P0K2Z2-F1
#
_entry.id   AF-A0A9P0K2Z2-F1
#
_cell.length_a   1.000
_cell.length_b   1.000
_cell.length_c   1.000
_cell.angle_alpha   90.00
_cell.angle_beta   90.00
_cell.angle_gamma   90.00
#
_symmetry.space_group_name_H-M   'P 1'
#
loop_
_entity.id
_entity.type
_entity.pdbx_description
1 polymer ?
#
loop_
_entity_poly.entity_id
_entity_poly.type
_entity_poly.pdbx_seq_one_letter_code
_entity_poly.pdbx_strand_id
1 'polypeptide(L)' 'MNSKVYGYAINIPFTSILDIVKRIKSMDMHLQDGDNEFALAVYLHSFSGGILSVWILFGIVDEVNETVV' A
#
# COMPACT_ATOMS: atom_id res chain seq x y z
N MET A 1 -20.93 -9.74 -8.20
CA MET A 1 -19.83 -8.95 -7.63
C MET A 1 -18.56 -9.78 -7.72
N ASN A 2 -17.84 -9.63 -8.83
CA ASN A 2 -16.50 -10.17 -8.97
C ASN A 2 -15.54 -9.03 -8.60
N SER A 3 -14.91 -9.11 -7.43
CA SER A 3 -13.91 -8.12 -7.00
C SER A 3 -12.52 -8.72 -7.13
N LYS A 4 -11.58 -7.98 -7.70
CA LYS A 4 -10.18 -8.38 -7.77
C LYS A 4 -9.39 -7.64 -6.71
N VAL A 5 -8.56 -8.39 -5.99
CA VAL A 5 -7.69 -7.83 -4.95
C VAL A 5 -6.25 -7.88 -5.44
N TYR A 6 -5.61 -6.72 -5.42
CA TYR A 6 -4.21 -6.53 -5.79
C TYR A 6 -3.45 -5.94 -4.61
N GLY A 7 -2.14 -6.13 -4.55
CA GLY A 7 -1.36 -5.52 -3.48
C GLY A 7 0.13 -5.78 -3.54
N TYR A 8 0.87 -5.06 -2.71
CA TYR A 8 2.32 -5.18 -2.57
C TYR A 8 2.74 -5.07 -1.10
N ALA A 9 3.79 -5.81 -0.76
CA ALA A 9 4.51 -5.65 0.50
C ALA A 9 5.80 -4.86 0.24
N ILE A 10 5.95 -3.73 0.92
CA ILE A 10 7.09 -2.83 0.75
C ILE A 10 7.90 -2.86 2.05
N ASN A 11 9.14 -3.35 1.99
CA ASN A 11 10.08 -3.26 3.09
C ASN A 11 11.08 -2.13 2.83
N ILE A 12 11.15 -1.17 3.74
CA ILE A 12 11.99 0.02 3.64
C ILE A 12 12.65 0.27 5.00
N PRO A 13 13.96 0.63 5.06
CA PRO A 13 14.53 1.17 6.28
C PRO A 13 13.81 2.47 6.68
N PHE A 14 13.54 2.65 7.97
CA PHE A 14 12.97 3.88 8.48
C PHE A 14 14.04 4.99 8.50
N THR A 15 13.87 6.01 7.67
CA THR A 15 14.71 7.23 7.69
C THR A 15 13.93 8.42 8.21
N SER A 16 12.78 8.71 7.58
CA SER A 16 11.83 9.72 8.00
C SER A 16 10.42 9.35 7.55
N ILE A 17 9.41 9.81 8.28
CA ILE A 17 8.00 9.63 7.89
C ILE A 17 7.75 10.29 6.52
N LEU A 18 8.40 11.43 6.25
CA LEU A 18 8.18 12.21 5.05
C LEU A 18 8.70 11.49 3.79
N ASP A 19 9.82 10.79 3.89
CA ASP A 19 10.35 9.97 2.80
C ASP A 19 9.47 8.75 2.53
N ILE A 20 8.94 8.12 3.58
CA ILE A 20 7.99 7.02 3.47
C ILE A 20 6.72 7.48 2.75
N VAL A 21 6.16 8.63 3.16
CA VAL A 21 4.95 9.19 2.52
C VAL A 21 5.22 9.53 1.05
N LYS A 22 6.36 10.16 0.73
CA LYS A 22 6.75 10.43 -0.66
C LYS A 22 6.84 9.14 -1.47
N ARG A 23 7.39 8.07 -0.89
CA ARG A 23 7.50 6.78 -1.56
C ARG A 23 6.14 6.16 -1.85
N ILE A 24 5.22 6.16 -0.88
CA ILE A 24 3.84 5.68 -1.10
C ILE A 24 3.11 6.53 -2.13
N LYS A 25 3.27 7.86 -2.07
CA LYS A 25 2.69 8.75 -3.07
C LYS A 25 3.18 8.47 -4.47
N SER A 26 4.48 8.15 -4.65
CA SER A 26 5.05 7.81 -5.96
C SER A 26 4.49 6.54 -6.60
N MET A 27 3.71 5.74 -5.86
CA MET A 27 3.09 4.52 -6.39
C MET A 27 1.67 4.75 -6.88
N ASP A 28 1.08 5.93 -6.60
CA ASP A 28 -0.31 6.30 -6.98
C ASP A 28 -1.42 5.34 -6.53
N MET A 29 -1.08 4.26 -5.80
CA MET A 29 -1.99 3.23 -5.32
C MET A 29 -3.03 3.71 -4.29
N HIS A 30 -2.73 4.83 -3.65
CA HIS A 30 -3.60 5.50 -2.68
C HIS A 30 -4.62 6.43 -3.33
N LEU A 31 -4.50 6.66 -4.65
CA LEU A 31 -5.48 7.42 -5.40
C LEU A 31 -6.68 6.50 -5.67
N GLN A 32 -7.85 6.93 -5.22
CA GLN A 32 -9.10 6.29 -5.56
C GLN A 32 -9.63 6.93 -6.84
N ASP A 33 -9.51 6.22 -7.96
CA ASP A 33 -10.17 6.59 -9.21
C ASP A 33 -11.32 5.60 -9.44
N GLY A 34 -12.57 6.08 -9.47
CA GLY A 34 -13.77 5.25 -9.56
C GLY A 34 -14.13 4.49 -8.28
N ASP A 35 -14.64 3.26 -8.43
CA ASP A 35 -15.10 2.37 -7.35
C ASP A 35 -13.96 1.56 -6.70
N ASN A 36 -12.73 2.06 -6.78
CA ASN A 36 -11.55 1.41 -6.24
C ASN A 36 -11.34 1.75 -4.76
N GLU A 37 -11.30 0.72 -3.92
CA GLU A 37 -10.98 0.86 -2.49
C GLU A 37 -9.54 0.43 -2.21
N PHE A 38 -8.90 1.03 -1.19
CA PHE A 38 -7.59 0.59 -0.75
C PHE A 38 -7.53 0.33 0.76
N ALA A 39 -6.65 -0.59 1.14
CA ALA A 39 -6.34 -0.92 2.51
C ALA A 39 -4.83 -0.80 2.76
N LEU A 40 -4.47 -0.37 3.97
CA LEU A 40 -3.08 -0.20 4.38
C LEU A 40 -2.85 -0.82 5.74
N ALA A 41 -1.79 -1.62 5.86
CA ALA A 41 -1.26 -2.07 7.14
C ALA A 41 0.23 -1.72 7.24
N VAL A 42 0.67 -1.31 8.43
CA VAL A 42 2.07 -0.96 8.70
C VAL A 42 2.57 -1.81 9.85
N TYR A 43 3.71 -2.46 9.65
CA TYR A 43 4.42 -3.20 10.68
C TYR A 43 5.82 -2.63 10.86
N LEU A 44 6.20 -2.37 12.10
CA LEU A 44 7.51 -1.84 12.47
C LEU A 44 8.28 -2.93 13.22
N HIS A 45 9.50 -3.22 12.76
CA HIS A 45 10.40 -4.14 13.42
C HIS A 45 11.68 -3.42 13.82
N SER A 46 12.01 -3.47 15.12
CA SER A 46 13.23 -2.87 15.67
C SER A 46 14.37 -3.88 15.70
N PHE A 47 15.51 -3.49 15.13
CA PHE A 47 16.78 -4.19 15.26
C PHE A 47 17.70 -3.50 16.27
N SER A 48 18.72 -4.24 16.73
CA SER A 48 19.80 -3.66 17.54
C SER A 48 20.51 -2.52 16.81
N GLY A 49 21.02 -1.54 17.56
CA GLY A 49 21.71 -0.38 16.97
C GLY A 49 20.78 0.73 16.48
N GLY A 50 19.50 0.72 16.88
CA GLY A 50 18.56 1.80 16.57
C GLY A 50 18.02 1.78 15.14
N ILE A 51 18.12 0.65 14.44
CA ILE A 51 17.62 0.47 13.08
C ILE A 51 16.17 -0.03 13.15
N LEU A 52 15.28 0.63 12.41
CA LEU A 52 13.89 0.21 12.27
C LEU A 52 13.63 -0.21 10.82
N SER A 53 13.07 -1.40 10.63
CA SER A 53 12.51 -1.85 9.35
C SER A 53 11.02 -1.57 9.35
N VAL A 54 10.54 -0.91 8.30
CA VAL A 54 9.12 -0.62 8.08
C VAL A 54 8.62 -1.51 6.98
N TRP A 55 7.56 -2.25 7.28
CA TRP A 55 6.80 -3.02 6.33
C TRP A 55 5.48 -2.32 6.09
N ILE A 56 5.20 -2.00 4.84
CA ILE A 56 3.95 -1.39 4.42
C ILE A 56 3.27 -2.38 3.49
N LEU A 57 2.12 -2.89 3.92
CA LEU A 57 1.28 -3.75 3.11
C LEU A 57 0.16 -2.90 2.53
N PHE A 58 0.14 -2.82 1.21
CA PHE A 58 -0.86 -2.06 0.48
C PHE A 58 -1.76 -3.03 -0.28
N GLY A 59 -3.07 -2.91 -0.11
CA GLY A 59 -4.08 -3.65 -0.85
C GLY A 59 -5.00 -2.70 -1.61
N ILE A 60 -5.40 -3.08 -2.81
CA ILE A 60 -6.41 -2.41 -3.63
C ILE A 60 -7.48 -3.44 -3.96
N VAL A 61 -8.73 -3.05 -3.83
CA VAL A 61 -9.90 -3.79 -4.27
C VAL A 61 -10.51 -3.04 -5.44
N ASP A 62 -10.60 -3.72 -6.59
CA ASP A 62 -11.21 -3.21 -7.81
C ASP A 62 -12.49 -4.02 -8.08
N GLU A 63 -13.63 -3.33 -8.14
CA GLU A 63 -14.91 -3.95 -8.49
C GLU A 63 -15.01 -4.12 -10.00
N VAL A 64 -15.00 -5.37 -10.45
CA VAL A 64 -15.18 -5.66 -11.87
C VAL A 64 -16.66 -5.57 -12.18
N ASN A 65 -17.07 -4.42 -12.73
CA ASN A 65 -18.34 -4.29 -13.42
C ASN A 65 -18.28 -5.14 -14.70
N GLU A 66 -18.99 -6.27 -14.72
CA GLU A 66 -19.15 -7.06 -15.94
C GLU A 66 -19.90 -6.19 -16.96
N THR A 67 -19.17 -5.61 -17.91
CA THR A 67 -19.77 -4.93 -19.05
C THR A 67 -20.53 -5.98 -19.84
N VAL A 68 -21.86 -5.93 -19.76
CA VAL A 68 -22.75 -6.73 -20.61
C VAL A 68 -22.47 -6.32 -22.05
N VAL A 69 -21.82 -7.21 -22.81
CA VAL A 69 -21.52 -7.06 -24.25
C VAL A 69 -22.79 -7.28 -25.06
#